data_AF-A0A2S2CL84-F1
#
_entry.id   AF-A0A2S2CL84-F1
#
_cell.length_a   1.000
_cell.length_b   1.000
_cell.length_c   1.000
_cell.angle_alpha   90.00
_cell.angle_beta   90.00
_cell.angle_gamma   90.00
#
_symmetry.space_group_name_H-M   'P 1'
#
loop_
_entity.id
_entity.type
_entity.pdbx_description
1 polymer ?
#
loop_
_entity_poly.entity_id
_entity_poly.type
_entity_poly.pdbx_seq_one_letter_code
_entity_poly.pdbx_strand_id
1 'polypeptide(L)'
;MQARADALEGGPRTESAHSGSGHVNFLIFRILLGIVVLAPLPLGSNRPLAWSAIAFAVALLMVGWGSAVVTGRARAPVPLGWLGGIATCFALALGWGWVQSTGAVPQSVWHPLWAEASQALGKPVAGGISIDPTLSHAAILRLLSYGGVFWLAAQLCRERSRAREALVAVAAAGVLYAAYGLLGHFAGWERILWLEKWAYIGDLTSSFVNRNAYGAYAGIGLVCCTALFLHELRPPRRGETRRVYDMTEILLLRAMPFMIGGVVLGTALLLSHSRGAFLSTGAGILVLMAAVMMSRLVRPRTALLVGLVIAVAGTAVLGMSGDGTFSRLADTDIQNGDKDRAELYRIALQAIGDAPLTGHGIGTFAAAFRMYRETSLSAPTVWDYAHNVHLEMAMDLGLPAAILLYIGFATILGVCLRGLLRRRRDQVYPAVALSVAALIGLHGLVDFSAQMPAIALTLSFLLGLGFAQSWRTSDGGNE
;
A
#
# COMPACT_ATOMS: atom_id res chain seq x y z
N MET A 1 -58.04 1.52 -39.65
CA MET A 1 -57.02 1.01 -40.59
C MET A 1 -55.66 1.67 -40.32
N GLN A 2 -55.25 1.80 -39.04
CA GLN A 2 -54.03 2.53 -38.65
C GLN A 2 -53.56 2.09 -37.25
N ALA A 3 -53.60 0.78 -37.00
CA ALA A 3 -53.19 0.18 -35.72
C ALA A 3 -52.45 -1.15 -35.93
N ARG A 4 -51.85 -1.35 -37.12
CA ARG A 4 -51.26 -2.64 -37.51
C ARG A 4 -49.98 -2.50 -38.34
N ALA A 5 -49.26 -1.39 -38.19
CA ALA A 5 -48.01 -1.13 -38.93
C ALA A 5 -46.75 -1.00 -38.06
N ASP A 6 -46.86 -0.88 -36.73
CA ASP A 6 -45.69 -0.61 -35.87
C ASP A 6 -45.12 -1.87 -35.16
N ALA A 7 -45.56 -3.07 -35.56
CA ALA A 7 -45.21 -4.32 -34.87
C ALA A 7 -44.03 -5.10 -35.50
N LEU A 8 -43.23 -4.51 -36.39
CA LEU A 8 -42.19 -5.24 -37.14
C LEU A 8 -40.79 -4.59 -37.19
N GLU A 9 -40.42 -3.72 -36.25
CA GLU A 9 -39.03 -3.20 -36.14
C GLU A 9 -38.39 -3.37 -34.75
N GLY A 10 -38.73 -4.45 -34.03
CA GLY A 10 -38.03 -4.85 -32.80
C GLY A 10 -36.86 -5.79 -33.07
N GLY A 11 -35.77 -5.31 -33.67
CA GLY A 11 -34.56 -6.11 -33.87
C GLY A 11 -33.83 -6.44 -32.54
N PRO A 12 -33.26 -7.65 -32.36
CA PRO A 12 -32.51 -8.01 -31.16
C PRO A 12 -31.09 -7.43 -31.24
N ARG A 13 -30.93 -6.15 -30.85
CA ARG A 13 -29.61 -5.52 -30.74
C ARG A 13 -29.58 -4.61 -29.52
N THR A 14 -29.24 -5.15 -28.35
CA THR A 14 -28.65 -4.41 -27.20
C THR A 14 -28.35 -5.29 -25.98
N GLU A 15 -29.04 -6.41 -25.77
CA GLU A 15 -28.84 -7.22 -24.55
C GLU A 15 -27.53 -8.03 -24.52
N SER A 16 -27.03 -8.51 -25.67
CA SER A 16 -25.80 -9.32 -25.70
C SER A 16 -24.52 -8.53 -25.42
N ALA A 17 -24.44 -7.26 -25.86
CA ALA A 17 -23.28 -6.39 -25.63
C ALA A 17 -23.16 -5.94 -24.16
N HIS A 18 -24.29 -5.77 -23.47
CA HIS A 18 -24.30 -5.41 -22.05
C HIS A 18 -23.81 -6.55 -21.15
N SER A 19 -24.17 -7.79 -21.47
CA SER A 19 -23.67 -8.99 -20.78
C SER A 19 -22.14 -9.17 -20.95
N GLY A 20 -21.62 -9.02 -22.17
CA GLY A 20 -20.19 -9.19 -22.45
C GLY A 20 -19.28 -8.18 -21.74
N SER A 21 -19.72 -6.93 -21.61
CA SER A 21 -18.91 -5.87 -20.98
C SER A 21 -18.68 -6.06 -19.48
N GLY A 22 -19.65 -6.64 -18.78
CA GLY A 22 -19.52 -7.00 -17.37
C GLY A 22 -18.54 -8.15 -17.16
N HIS A 23 -18.56 -9.14 -18.06
CA HIS A 23 -17.70 -10.32 -17.97
C HIS A 23 -16.20 -9.97 -18.09
N VAL A 24 -15.82 -9.11 -19.03
CA VAL A 24 -14.41 -8.69 -19.21
C VAL A 24 -13.92 -7.92 -17.98
N ASN A 25 -14.70 -6.97 -17.48
CA ASN A 25 -14.39 -6.22 -16.26
C ASN A 25 -14.24 -7.14 -15.04
N PHE A 26 -15.04 -8.20 -14.96
CA PHE A 26 -14.95 -9.20 -13.91
C PHE A 26 -13.67 -10.04 -14.02
N LEU A 27 -13.32 -10.51 -15.23
CA LEU A 27 -12.08 -11.27 -15.46
C LEU A 27 -10.83 -10.45 -15.11
N ILE A 28 -10.77 -9.20 -15.57
CA ILE A 28 -9.66 -8.29 -15.27
C ILE A 28 -9.57 -8.03 -13.76
N PHE A 29 -10.71 -7.86 -13.09
CA PHE A 29 -10.75 -7.72 -11.63
C PHE A 29 -10.20 -8.97 -10.92
N ARG A 30 -10.54 -10.18 -11.38
CA ARG A 30 -10.01 -11.42 -10.80
C ARG A 30 -8.50 -11.53 -10.95
N ILE A 31 -7.97 -11.18 -12.12
CA ILE A 31 -6.52 -11.19 -12.38
C ILE A 31 -5.83 -10.16 -11.49
N LEU A 32 -6.34 -8.92 -11.41
CA LEU A 32 -5.82 -7.88 -10.52
C LEU A 32 -5.79 -8.36 -9.06
N LEU A 33 -6.88 -8.97 -8.60
CA LEU A 33 -6.99 -9.46 -7.24
C LEU A 33 -5.98 -10.58 -6.96
N GLY A 34 -5.79 -11.49 -7.92
CA GLY A 34 -4.76 -12.52 -7.86
C GLY A 34 -3.36 -11.93 -7.75
N ILE A 35 -3.02 -10.91 -8.55
CA ILE A 35 -1.74 -10.21 -8.47
C ILE A 35 -1.51 -9.63 -7.07
N VAL A 36 -2.50 -8.93 -6.50
CA VAL A 36 -2.37 -8.29 -5.18
C VAL A 36 -2.25 -9.32 -4.05
N VAL A 37 -3.06 -10.37 -4.06
CA VAL A 37 -3.08 -11.41 -3.02
C VAL A 37 -1.84 -12.31 -3.06
N LEU A 38 -1.28 -12.54 -4.25
CA LEU A 38 -0.08 -13.37 -4.43
C LEU A 38 1.24 -12.58 -4.31
N ALA A 39 1.19 -11.25 -4.35
CA ALA A 39 2.39 -10.41 -4.25
C ALA A 39 3.27 -10.68 -3.00
N PRO A 40 2.73 -11.01 -1.81
CA PRO A 40 3.57 -11.32 -0.65
C PRO A 40 4.35 -12.63 -0.79
N LEU A 41 3.90 -13.59 -1.60
CA LEU A 41 4.43 -14.95 -1.64
C LEU A 41 5.93 -15.01 -2.01
N PRO A 42 6.42 -14.37 -3.10
CA PRO A 42 7.84 -14.41 -3.44
C PRO A 42 8.64 -13.41 -2.61
N LEU A 43 8.88 -13.69 -1.32
CA LEU A 43 9.71 -12.86 -0.44
C LEU A 43 9.23 -11.40 -0.34
N GLY A 44 7.91 -11.19 -0.21
CA GLY A 44 7.31 -9.84 -0.23
C GLY A 44 7.42 -9.14 -1.59
N SER A 45 7.71 -9.89 -2.66
CA SER A 45 8.09 -9.41 -3.98
C SER A 45 9.35 -8.54 -4.03
N ASN A 46 10.18 -8.55 -2.98
CA ASN A 46 11.41 -7.73 -2.93
C ASN A 46 12.60 -8.38 -3.64
N ARG A 47 12.37 -9.00 -4.81
CA ARG A 47 13.40 -9.61 -5.66
C ARG A 47 13.20 -9.15 -7.11
N PRO A 48 14.27 -8.88 -7.88
CA PRO A 48 14.19 -8.40 -9.27
C PRO A 48 13.16 -9.13 -10.13
N LEU A 49 13.25 -10.45 -10.18
CA LEU A 49 12.33 -11.29 -10.95
C LEU A 49 10.88 -11.15 -10.48
N ALA A 50 10.65 -11.14 -9.17
CA ALA A 50 9.30 -11.10 -8.60
C ALA A 50 8.60 -9.76 -8.91
N TRP A 51 9.24 -8.62 -8.61
CA TRP A 51 8.62 -7.34 -8.87
C TRP A 51 8.54 -7.01 -10.37
N SER A 52 9.52 -7.43 -11.18
CA SER A 52 9.47 -7.24 -12.63
C SER A 52 8.35 -8.06 -13.28
N ALA A 53 8.12 -9.29 -12.83
CA ALA A 53 7.00 -10.11 -13.30
C ALA A 53 5.65 -9.47 -12.95
N ILE A 54 5.51 -8.92 -11.74
CA ILE A 54 4.31 -8.16 -11.35
C ILE A 54 4.14 -6.91 -12.21
N ALA A 55 5.21 -6.13 -12.41
CA ALA A 55 5.16 -4.92 -13.23
C ALA A 55 4.71 -5.24 -14.66
N PHE A 56 5.26 -6.29 -15.25
CA PHE A 56 4.87 -6.77 -16.57
C PHE A 56 3.40 -7.24 -16.59
N ALA A 57 2.96 -8.01 -15.60
CA ALA A 57 1.58 -8.46 -15.50
C ALA A 57 0.59 -7.30 -15.37
N VAL A 58 0.91 -6.29 -14.55
CA VAL A 58 0.10 -5.07 -14.41
C VAL A 58 0.07 -4.26 -15.70
N ALA A 59 1.20 -4.14 -16.41
CA ALA A 59 1.24 -3.46 -17.71
C ALA A 59 0.36 -4.16 -18.75
N LEU A 60 0.44 -5.48 -18.87
CA LEU A 60 -0.45 -6.26 -19.73
C LEU A 60 -1.93 -6.09 -19.35
N LEU A 61 -2.23 -6.07 -18.05
CA LEU A 61 -3.58 -5.88 -17.56
C LEU A 61 -4.13 -4.47 -17.87
N MET A 62 -3.28 -3.45 -17.74
CA MET A 62 -3.60 -2.07 -18.11
C MET A 62 -3.87 -1.92 -19.61
N VAL A 63 -2.99 -2.48 -20.46
CA VAL A 63 -3.16 -2.47 -21.91
C VAL A 63 -4.42 -3.25 -22.30
N GLY A 64 -4.60 -4.46 -21.77
CA GLY A 64 -5.77 -5.29 -22.04
C GLY A 64 -7.08 -4.63 -21.62
N TRP A 65 -7.11 -4.01 -20.43
CA TRP A 65 -8.27 -3.24 -19.97
C TRP A 65 -8.53 -2.01 -20.84
N GLY A 66 -7.50 -1.22 -21.14
CA GLY A 66 -7.60 -0.04 -21.99
C GLY A 66 -8.13 -0.36 -23.39
N SER A 67 -7.58 -1.39 -24.04
CA SER A 67 -8.07 -1.88 -25.33
C SER A 67 -9.51 -2.40 -25.25
N ALA A 68 -9.89 -3.09 -24.17
CA ALA A 68 -11.26 -3.52 -23.97
C ALA A 68 -12.22 -2.34 -23.80
N VAL A 69 -11.82 -1.28 -23.10
CA VAL A 69 -12.62 -0.05 -22.97
C VAL A 69 -12.79 0.65 -24.32
N VAL A 70 -11.70 0.85 -25.07
CA VAL A 70 -11.74 1.49 -26.40
C VAL A 70 -12.59 0.70 -27.40
N THR A 71 -12.57 -0.63 -27.32
CA THR A 71 -13.38 -1.51 -28.18
C THR A 71 -14.82 -1.72 -27.68
N GLY A 72 -15.24 -1.03 -26.62
CA GLY A 72 -16.59 -1.16 -26.03
C GLY A 72 -16.85 -2.49 -25.31
N ARG A 73 -15.83 -3.33 -25.12
CA ARG A 73 -15.90 -4.63 -24.42
C ARG A 73 -15.72 -4.52 -22.92
N ALA A 74 -15.35 -3.35 -22.40
CA ALA A 74 -15.28 -3.05 -20.98
C ALA A 74 -15.82 -1.64 -20.72
N ARG A 75 -16.22 -1.36 -19.48
CA ARG A 75 -16.68 -0.03 -19.06
C ARG A 75 -15.67 0.57 -18.08
N ALA A 76 -15.42 1.88 -18.21
CA ALA A 76 -14.66 2.69 -17.27
C ALA A 76 -15.64 3.52 -16.41
N PRO A 77 -16.02 3.04 -15.21
CA PRO A 77 -17.09 3.66 -14.43
C PRO A 77 -16.68 4.97 -13.72
N VAL A 78 -15.38 5.23 -13.62
CA VAL A 78 -14.83 6.45 -13.00
C VAL A 78 -14.35 7.39 -14.12
N PRO A 79 -14.92 8.60 -14.23
CA PRO A 79 -14.49 9.59 -15.21
C PRO A 79 -13.00 9.95 -15.08
N LEU A 80 -12.33 10.13 -16.21
CA LEU A 80 -10.92 10.56 -16.28
C LEU A 80 -10.68 11.88 -15.52
N GLY A 81 -11.63 12.82 -15.59
CA GLY A 81 -11.53 14.11 -14.91
C GLY A 81 -11.40 14.01 -13.39
N TRP A 82 -11.94 12.96 -12.76
CA TRP A 82 -11.81 12.75 -11.31
C TRP A 82 -10.40 12.35 -10.89
N LEU A 83 -9.69 11.69 -11.80
CA LEU A 83 -8.32 11.21 -11.59
C LEU A 83 -7.29 12.19 -12.16
N GLY A 84 -7.69 13.17 -12.97
CA GLY A 84 -6.81 14.09 -13.69
C GLY A 84 -5.78 14.78 -12.79
N GLY A 85 -6.20 15.42 -11.70
CA GLY A 85 -5.26 16.10 -10.79
C GLY A 85 -4.26 15.14 -10.14
N ILE A 86 -4.71 13.95 -9.74
CA ILE A 86 -3.86 12.91 -9.14
C ILE A 86 -2.87 12.39 -10.17
N ALA A 87 -3.36 12.06 -11.37
CA ALA A 87 -2.56 11.56 -12.49
C ALA A 87 -1.52 12.59 -12.94
N THR A 88 -1.86 13.87 -12.99
CA THR A 88 -0.93 14.95 -13.32
C THR A 88 0.19 15.07 -12.28
N CYS A 89 -0.14 15.11 -10.99
CA CYS A 89 0.89 15.16 -9.94
C CYS A 89 1.83 13.96 -10.00
N PHE A 90 1.27 12.77 -10.18
CA PHE A 90 2.02 11.52 -10.30
C PHE A 90 2.90 11.49 -11.56
N ALA A 91 2.34 11.85 -12.71
CA ALA A 91 3.05 11.88 -13.99
C ALA A 91 4.17 12.92 -14.02
N LEU A 92 3.98 14.08 -13.40
CA LEU A 92 5.03 15.11 -13.29
C LEU A 92 6.16 14.65 -12.37
N ALA A 93 5.87 14.02 -11.22
CA ALA A 93 6.90 13.47 -10.35
C ALA A 93 7.71 12.35 -11.02
N LEU A 94 7.04 11.43 -11.72
CA LEU A 94 7.72 10.37 -12.48
C LEU A 94 8.44 10.90 -13.73
N GLY A 95 7.87 11.90 -14.39
CA GLY A 95 8.48 12.59 -15.52
C GLY A 95 9.77 13.29 -15.08
N TRP A 96 9.77 13.91 -13.91
CA TRP A 96 10.99 14.42 -13.29
C TRP A 96 12.00 13.30 -13.01
N GLY A 97 11.56 12.19 -12.41
CA GLY A 97 12.41 11.00 -12.21
C GLY A 97 13.03 10.49 -13.51
N TRP A 98 12.28 10.50 -14.61
CA TRP A 98 12.78 10.13 -15.93
C TRP A 98 13.81 11.14 -16.44
N VAL A 99 13.54 12.44 -16.31
CA VAL A 99 14.49 13.51 -16.65
C VAL A 99 15.80 13.35 -15.88
N GLN A 100 15.75 13.02 -14.58
CA GLN A 100 16.95 12.76 -13.76
C GLN A 100 17.84 11.67 -14.37
N SER A 101 17.24 10.63 -14.95
CA SER A 101 17.94 9.49 -15.56
C SER A 101 18.43 9.73 -17.00
N THR A 102 18.16 10.90 -17.59
CA THR A 102 18.65 11.24 -18.94
C THR A 102 19.88 12.13 -18.91
N GLY A 103 20.77 11.97 -19.89
CA GLY A 103 21.84 12.94 -20.17
C GLY A 103 21.39 14.16 -20.98
N ALA A 104 20.09 14.36 -21.14
CA ALA A 104 19.53 15.48 -21.91
C ALA A 104 19.51 16.80 -21.12
N VAL A 105 19.73 16.75 -19.81
CA VAL A 105 19.87 17.94 -18.95
C VAL A 105 21.27 18.56 -19.10
N PRO A 106 21.45 19.86 -18.85
CA PRO A 106 22.75 20.51 -18.92
C PRO A 106 23.81 19.81 -18.06
N GLN A 107 25.06 19.73 -18.56
CA GLN A 107 26.16 19.09 -17.82
C GLN A 107 26.44 19.75 -16.46
N SER A 108 26.09 21.02 -16.28
CA SER A 108 26.24 21.73 -15.01
C SER A 108 25.36 21.19 -13.88
N VAL A 109 24.32 20.42 -14.20
CA VAL A 109 23.45 19.77 -13.20
C VAL A 109 23.68 18.26 -13.13
N TRP A 110 24.64 17.72 -13.87
CA TRP A 110 24.99 16.31 -13.75
C TRP A 110 25.63 16.04 -12.40
N HIS A 111 25.41 14.83 -11.90
CA HIS A 111 26.07 14.37 -10.68
C HIS A 111 27.60 14.40 -10.88
N PRO A 112 28.40 14.97 -9.94
CA PRO A 112 29.85 15.13 -10.09
C PRO A 112 30.59 13.81 -10.38
N LEU A 113 30.11 12.70 -9.83
CA LEU A 113 30.66 11.36 -10.08
C LEU A 113 30.77 10.97 -11.57
N TRP A 114 29.96 11.54 -12.46
CA TRP A 114 30.09 11.25 -13.90
C TRP A 114 31.38 11.82 -14.48
N ALA A 115 31.85 12.96 -13.96
CA ALA A 115 33.14 13.53 -14.34
C ALA A 115 34.30 12.68 -13.82
N GLU A 116 34.22 12.25 -12.54
CA GLU A 116 35.21 11.35 -11.94
C GLU A 116 35.28 10.00 -12.66
N ALA A 117 34.13 9.41 -13.00
CA ALA A 117 34.05 8.18 -13.77
C ALA A 117 34.65 8.33 -15.18
N SER A 118 34.39 9.47 -15.85
CA SER A 118 34.98 9.75 -17.16
C SER A 118 36.50 9.86 -17.08
N GLN A 119 37.02 10.51 -16.05
CA GLN A 119 38.46 10.64 -15.81
C GLN A 119 39.10 9.27 -15.50
N ALA A 120 38.50 8.50 -14.60
CA ALA A 120 39.00 7.18 -14.21
C ALA A 120 38.99 6.16 -15.37
N LEU A 121 37.99 6.24 -16.25
CA LEU A 121 37.85 5.35 -17.41
C LEU A 121 38.63 5.84 -18.65
N GLY A 122 39.20 7.04 -18.61
CA GLY A 122 39.92 7.64 -19.75
C GLY A 122 39.06 7.89 -20.99
N LYS A 123 37.74 7.97 -20.83
CA LYS A 123 36.78 8.18 -21.92
C LYS A 123 35.56 8.95 -21.43
N PRO A 124 34.92 9.78 -22.28
CA PRO A 124 33.70 10.48 -21.89
C PRO A 124 32.58 9.47 -21.57
N VAL A 125 31.96 9.63 -20.41
CA VAL A 125 30.77 8.89 -19.99
C VAL A 125 29.58 9.85 -20.01
N ALA A 126 28.48 9.45 -20.66
CA ALA A 126 27.24 10.20 -20.59
C ALA A 126 26.66 10.10 -19.17
N GLY A 127 26.43 11.25 -18.54
CA GLY A 127 25.90 11.33 -17.19
C GLY A 127 24.46 11.78 -17.14
N GLY A 128 24.03 12.17 -15.94
CA GLY A 128 22.71 12.73 -15.64
C GLY A 128 22.68 13.21 -14.19
N ILE A 129 21.51 13.66 -13.72
CA ILE A 129 21.31 13.98 -12.30
C ILE A 129 21.35 12.69 -11.47
N SER A 130 20.76 11.61 -12.00
CA SER A 130 20.78 10.31 -11.36
C SER A 130 22.20 9.75 -11.32
N ILE A 131 22.63 9.30 -10.15
CA ILE A 131 23.87 8.55 -9.96
C ILE A 131 23.81 7.14 -10.57
N ASP A 132 22.60 6.57 -10.68
CA ASP A 132 22.35 5.27 -11.32
C ASP A 132 21.03 5.31 -12.10
N PRO A 133 21.08 5.66 -13.40
CA PRO A 133 19.91 5.69 -14.27
C PRO A 133 19.16 4.36 -14.35
N THR A 134 19.85 3.22 -14.18
CA THR A 134 19.23 1.89 -14.26
C THR A 134 18.32 1.65 -13.06
N LEU A 135 18.78 2.00 -11.86
CA LEU A 135 17.96 1.96 -10.64
C LEU A 135 16.78 2.93 -10.72
N SER A 136 16.98 4.12 -11.30
CA SER A 136 15.90 5.07 -11.54
C SER A 136 14.82 4.54 -12.47
N HIS A 137 15.19 3.94 -13.60
CA HIS A 137 14.22 3.30 -14.48
C HIS A 137 13.44 2.18 -13.77
N ALA A 138 14.12 1.35 -12.98
CA ALA A 138 13.48 0.29 -12.19
C ALA A 138 12.51 0.84 -11.14
N ALA A 139 12.85 1.94 -10.46
CA ALA A 139 11.98 2.60 -9.50
C ALA A 139 10.75 3.24 -10.17
N ILE A 140 10.93 3.90 -11.31
CA ILE A 140 9.83 4.43 -12.12
C ILE A 140 8.88 3.30 -12.55
N LEU A 141 9.40 2.17 -13.02
CA LEU A 141 8.59 1.03 -13.43
C LEU A 141 7.78 0.45 -12.26
N ARG A 142 8.38 0.35 -11.06
CA ARG A 142 7.68 -0.07 -9.83
C ARG A 142 6.55 0.90 -9.48
N LEU A 143 6.82 2.21 -9.46
CA LEU A 143 5.80 3.21 -9.15
C LEU A 143 4.67 3.23 -10.20
N LEU A 144 4.99 3.16 -11.50
CA LEU A 144 3.98 3.04 -12.57
C LEU A 144 3.08 1.82 -12.36
N SER A 145 3.65 0.70 -11.91
CA SER A 145 2.88 -0.50 -11.59
C SER A 145 1.92 -0.27 -10.43
N TYR A 146 2.37 0.42 -9.38
CA TYR A 146 1.51 0.77 -8.25
C TYR A 146 0.41 1.76 -8.65
N GLY A 147 0.72 2.73 -9.52
CA GLY A 147 -0.24 3.65 -10.12
C GLY A 147 -1.27 2.92 -11.00
N GLY A 148 -0.85 1.93 -11.77
CA GLY A 148 -1.72 1.06 -12.55
C GLY A 148 -2.66 0.21 -11.69
N VAL A 149 -2.17 -0.35 -10.59
CA VAL A 149 -3.01 -1.05 -9.61
C VAL A 149 -4.04 -0.12 -8.96
N PHE A 150 -3.63 1.08 -8.55
CA PHE A 150 -4.54 2.11 -8.04
C PHE A 150 -5.61 2.46 -9.09
N TRP A 151 -5.20 2.71 -10.34
CA TRP A 151 -6.08 3.05 -11.45
C TRP A 151 -7.12 1.96 -11.71
N LEU A 152 -6.69 0.70 -11.88
CA LEU A 152 -7.58 -0.42 -12.11
C LEU A 152 -8.50 -0.68 -10.91
N ALA A 153 -7.99 -0.57 -9.67
CA ALA A 153 -8.83 -0.68 -8.48
C ALA A 153 -9.89 0.44 -8.44
N ALA A 154 -9.53 1.68 -8.78
CA ALA A 154 -10.46 2.81 -8.83
C ALA A 154 -11.61 2.56 -9.83
N GLN A 155 -11.29 1.99 -11.00
CA GLN A 155 -12.27 1.69 -12.04
C GLN A 155 -13.14 0.47 -11.70
N LEU A 156 -12.51 -0.64 -11.31
CA LEU A 156 -13.17 -1.93 -11.15
C LEU A 156 -13.90 -2.06 -9.81
N CYS A 157 -13.38 -1.46 -8.74
CA CYS A 157 -14.04 -1.48 -7.43
C CYS A 157 -15.12 -0.39 -7.29
N ARG A 158 -15.55 0.27 -8.38
CA ARG A 158 -16.73 1.15 -8.34
C ARG A 158 -18.00 0.39 -8.04
N GLU A 159 -18.06 -0.86 -8.49
CA GLU A 159 -19.14 -1.79 -8.21
C GLU A 159 -19.04 -2.34 -6.78
N ARG A 160 -20.16 -2.29 -6.04
CA ARG A 160 -20.18 -2.62 -4.61
C ARG A 160 -19.84 -4.08 -4.30
N SER A 161 -20.27 -4.99 -5.16
CA SER A 161 -19.97 -6.44 -5.08
C SER A 161 -18.46 -6.67 -5.11
N ARG A 162 -17.79 -6.12 -6.13
CA ARG A 162 -16.33 -6.17 -6.32
C ARG A 162 -15.58 -5.47 -5.20
N ALA A 163 -16.04 -4.31 -4.73
CA ALA A 163 -15.42 -3.64 -3.58
C ALA A 163 -15.46 -4.49 -2.29
N ARG A 164 -16.59 -5.16 -2.02
CA ARG A 164 -16.68 -6.06 -0.87
C ARG A 164 -15.76 -7.27 -1.03
N GLU A 165 -15.79 -7.88 -2.20
CA GLU A 165 -14.97 -9.04 -2.52
C GLU A 165 -13.48 -8.73 -2.39
N ALA A 166 -13.04 -7.61 -2.96
CA ALA A 166 -11.68 -7.11 -2.86
C ALA A 166 -11.20 -6.95 -1.41
N LEU A 167 -12.00 -6.30 -0.56
CA LEU A 167 -11.64 -6.10 0.85
C LEU A 167 -11.59 -7.43 1.61
N VAL A 168 -12.53 -8.34 1.37
CA VAL A 168 -12.53 -9.68 1.97
C VAL A 168 -11.33 -10.50 1.52
N ALA A 169 -10.96 -10.43 0.25
CA ALA A 169 -9.81 -11.16 -0.28
C ALA A 169 -8.48 -10.65 0.28
N VAL A 170 -8.30 -9.33 0.44
CA VAL A 170 -7.11 -8.78 1.11
C VAL A 170 -7.05 -9.21 2.59
N ALA A 171 -8.18 -9.18 3.30
CA ALA A 171 -8.26 -9.66 4.67
C ALA A 171 -7.93 -11.15 4.78
N ALA A 172 -8.53 -11.98 3.91
CA ALA A 172 -8.28 -13.42 3.87
C ALA A 172 -6.82 -13.74 3.52
N ALA A 173 -6.22 -13.03 2.56
CA ALA A 173 -4.82 -13.15 2.23
C ALA A 173 -3.94 -12.88 3.47
N GLY A 174 -4.18 -11.76 4.16
CA GLY A 174 -3.49 -11.44 5.41
C GLY A 174 -3.59 -12.56 6.44
N VAL A 175 -4.79 -13.09 6.67
CA VAL A 175 -5.01 -14.20 7.62
C VAL A 175 -4.28 -15.47 7.19
N LEU A 176 -4.26 -15.80 5.90
CA LEU A 176 -3.55 -16.96 5.38
C LEU A 176 -2.03 -16.84 5.57
N TYR A 177 -1.44 -15.68 5.25
CA TYR A 177 -0.03 -15.43 5.50
C TYR A 177 0.30 -15.42 7.00
N ALA A 178 -0.60 -14.92 7.84
CA ALA A 178 -0.43 -14.96 9.29
C ALA A 178 -0.51 -16.37 9.85
N ALA A 179 -1.47 -17.17 9.41
CA ALA A 179 -1.57 -18.58 9.78
C ALA A 179 -0.32 -19.35 9.35
N TYR A 180 0.16 -19.15 8.12
CA TYR A 180 1.42 -19.74 7.64
C TYR A 180 2.61 -19.36 8.53
N GLY A 181 2.77 -18.06 8.84
CA GLY A 181 3.86 -17.58 9.69
C GLY A 181 3.78 -18.13 11.13
N LEU A 182 2.58 -18.22 11.70
CA LEU A 182 2.37 -18.76 13.05
C LEU A 182 2.67 -20.25 13.12
N LEU A 183 2.24 -21.01 12.11
CA LEU A 183 2.57 -22.43 12.01
C LEU A 183 4.09 -22.63 11.96
N GLY A 184 4.80 -21.86 11.11
CA GLY A 184 6.26 -21.90 11.04
C GLY A 184 6.91 -21.54 12.37
N HIS A 185 6.47 -20.46 13.02
CA HIS A 185 7.02 -19.99 14.29
C HIS A 185 6.84 -21.01 15.43
N PHE A 186 5.63 -21.54 15.63
CA PHE A 186 5.37 -22.52 16.69
C PHE A 186 5.96 -23.91 16.40
N ALA A 187 6.15 -24.27 15.13
CA ALA A 187 6.87 -25.49 14.76
C ALA A 187 8.40 -25.35 14.85
N GLY A 188 8.93 -24.17 15.17
CA GLY A 188 10.36 -23.89 15.20
C GLY A 188 11.01 -23.93 13.81
N TRP A 189 10.25 -23.70 12.74
CA TRP A 189 10.75 -23.70 11.37
C TRP A 189 11.37 -22.36 11.03
N GLU A 190 12.70 -22.31 11.00
CA GLU A 190 13.43 -21.13 10.51
C GLU A 190 13.55 -21.14 8.98
N ARG A 191 12.39 -21.25 8.30
CA ARG A 191 12.29 -21.27 6.84
C ARG A 191 11.21 -20.33 6.32
N ILE A 192 11.49 -19.69 5.18
CA ILE A 192 10.51 -18.99 4.36
C ILE A 192 10.23 -19.86 3.14
N LEU A 193 9.04 -20.44 3.10
CA LEU A 193 8.66 -21.52 2.19
C LEU A 193 9.66 -22.69 2.32
N TRP A 194 10.49 -22.91 1.30
CA TRP A 194 11.56 -23.91 1.27
C TRP A 194 12.96 -23.34 1.52
N LEU A 195 13.08 -22.02 1.66
CA LEU A 195 14.37 -21.34 1.86
C LEU A 195 14.68 -21.23 3.35
N GLU A 196 15.92 -21.50 3.74
CA GLU A 196 16.39 -21.23 5.10
C GLU A 196 16.40 -19.73 5.36
N LYS A 197 15.95 -19.32 6.55
CA LYS A 197 16.05 -17.92 6.96
C LYS A 197 17.51 -17.56 7.20
N TRP A 198 17.89 -16.40 6.68
CA TRP A 198 19.22 -15.81 6.90
C TRP A 198 19.18 -14.51 7.70
N ALA A 199 17.98 -14.04 8.08
CA ALA A 199 17.76 -12.81 8.84
C ALA A 199 16.53 -12.96 9.73
N TYR A 200 16.51 -12.23 10.86
CA TYR A 200 15.38 -12.21 11.80
C TYR A 200 14.96 -13.63 12.27
N ILE A 201 15.97 -14.42 12.66
CA ILE A 201 15.79 -15.77 13.25
C ILE A 201 15.05 -15.61 14.58
N GLY A 202 14.05 -16.46 14.83
CA GLY A 202 13.18 -16.37 16.00
C GLY A 202 11.98 -15.42 15.83
N ASP A 203 12.03 -14.45 14.90
CA ASP A 203 10.91 -13.54 14.64
C ASP A 203 9.94 -14.11 13.61
N LEU A 204 8.64 -13.80 13.74
CA LEU A 204 7.66 -14.21 12.74
C LEU A 204 7.69 -13.25 11.52
N THR A 205 8.12 -13.77 10.37
CA THR A 205 8.22 -12.98 9.11
C THR A 205 7.32 -13.51 7.98
N SER A 206 6.68 -14.68 8.16
CA SER A 206 5.84 -15.33 7.15
C SER A 206 6.56 -15.45 5.80
N SER A 207 5.95 -15.02 4.69
CA SER A 207 6.56 -15.01 3.36
C SER A 207 7.52 -13.83 3.13
N PHE A 208 7.75 -12.95 4.10
CA PHE A 208 8.70 -11.85 4.00
C PHE A 208 10.02 -12.23 4.68
N VAL A 209 11.09 -11.57 4.26
CA VAL A 209 12.40 -11.67 4.91
C VAL A 209 12.48 -10.75 6.11
N ASN A 210 11.97 -9.52 5.98
CA ASN A 210 12.07 -8.48 7.00
C ASN A 210 10.85 -8.49 7.94
N ARG A 211 11.09 -8.51 9.25
CA ARG A 211 10.03 -8.54 10.29
C ARG A 211 9.17 -7.28 10.33
N ASN A 212 9.74 -6.11 10.04
CA ASN A 212 9.01 -4.84 10.02
C ASN A 212 8.04 -4.79 8.84
N ALA A 213 8.49 -5.21 7.66
CA ALA A 213 7.65 -5.35 6.47
C ALA A 213 6.49 -6.31 6.71
N TYR A 214 6.77 -7.51 7.24
CA TYR A 214 5.70 -8.44 7.58
C TYR A 214 4.73 -7.86 8.61
N GLY A 215 5.24 -7.24 9.69
CA GLY A 215 4.41 -6.58 10.69
C GLY A 215 3.49 -5.53 10.07
N ALA A 216 4.00 -4.66 9.20
CA ALA A 216 3.18 -3.67 8.51
C ALA A 216 2.10 -4.33 7.63
N TYR A 217 2.43 -5.41 6.92
CA TYR A 217 1.46 -6.17 6.12
C TYR A 217 0.38 -6.86 6.97
N ALA A 218 0.75 -7.48 8.10
CA ALA A 218 -0.21 -8.02 9.07
C ALA A 218 -1.11 -6.91 9.64
N GLY A 219 -0.56 -5.72 9.87
CA GLY A 219 -1.29 -4.53 10.25
C GLY A 219 -2.36 -4.10 9.23
N ILE A 220 -2.04 -4.12 7.93
CA ILE A 220 -3.03 -3.89 6.86
C ILE A 220 -4.17 -4.91 6.95
N GLY A 221 -3.84 -6.20 7.08
CA GLY A 221 -4.82 -7.26 7.25
C GLY A 221 -5.71 -7.04 8.47
N LEU A 222 -5.13 -6.65 9.60
CA LEU A 222 -5.85 -6.40 10.85
C LEU A 222 -6.83 -5.24 10.73
N VAL A 223 -6.43 -4.15 10.07
CA VAL A 223 -7.33 -3.02 9.74
C VAL A 223 -8.50 -3.50 8.87
N CYS A 224 -8.23 -4.33 7.85
CA CYS A 224 -9.27 -4.88 6.97
C CYS A 224 -10.25 -5.80 7.73
N CYS A 225 -9.76 -6.73 8.54
CA CYS A 225 -10.57 -7.61 9.39
C CYS A 225 -11.42 -6.80 10.38
N THR A 226 -10.84 -5.79 11.03
CA THR A 226 -11.56 -4.91 11.97
C THR A 226 -12.66 -4.15 11.26
N ALA A 227 -12.39 -3.60 10.07
CA ALA A 227 -13.36 -2.87 9.29
C ALA A 227 -14.54 -3.75 8.82
N LEU A 228 -14.25 -4.97 8.38
CA LEU A 228 -15.26 -5.95 7.98
C LEU A 228 -16.11 -6.40 9.18
N PHE A 229 -15.47 -6.71 10.32
CA PHE A 229 -16.16 -7.04 11.57
C PHE A 229 -17.15 -5.94 11.98
N LEU A 230 -16.70 -4.68 12.02
CA LEU A 230 -17.55 -3.53 12.34
C LEU A 230 -18.66 -3.31 11.30
N HIS A 231 -18.39 -3.60 10.03
CA HIS A 231 -19.39 -3.49 8.97
C HIS A 231 -20.54 -4.49 9.15
N GLU A 232 -20.24 -5.73 9.55
CA GLU A 232 -21.24 -6.77 9.79
C GLU A 232 -22.06 -6.48 11.06
N LEU A 233 -21.46 -5.86 12.08
CA LEU A 233 -22.11 -5.47 13.34
C LEU A 233 -23.01 -4.22 13.25
N ARG A 234 -23.07 -3.56 12.10
CA ARG A 234 -23.87 -2.33 11.96
C ARG A 234 -25.35 -2.56 12.30
N PRO A 235 -26.03 -1.59 12.95
CA PRO A 235 -27.46 -1.67 13.17
C PRO A 235 -28.24 -1.79 11.85
N PRO A 236 -29.37 -2.51 11.83
CA PRO A 236 -30.26 -2.52 10.67
C PRO A 236 -30.76 -1.11 10.37
N ARG A 237 -31.05 -0.84 9.09
CA ARG A 237 -31.57 0.47 8.68
C ARG A 237 -33.01 0.66 9.14
N ARG A 238 -33.46 1.93 9.24
CA ARG A 238 -34.88 2.25 9.45
C ARG A 238 -35.71 1.53 8.36
N GLY A 239 -36.58 0.61 8.77
CA GLY A 239 -37.42 -0.22 7.89
C GLY A 239 -36.96 -1.68 7.75
N GLU A 240 -35.75 -2.03 8.21
CA GLU A 240 -35.29 -3.42 8.29
C GLU A 240 -35.58 -3.97 9.71
N THR A 241 -36.55 -4.87 9.84
CA THR A 241 -36.74 -5.66 11.06
C THR A 241 -35.76 -6.84 11.05
N ARG A 242 -34.88 -6.92 12.05
CA ARG A 242 -34.04 -8.12 12.28
C ARG A 242 -34.74 -9.02 13.29
N ARG A 243 -34.92 -10.29 12.93
CA ARG A 243 -35.27 -11.34 13.90
C ARG A 243 -34.06 -11.69 14.74
N VAL A 244 -34.29 -12.25 15.93
CA VAL A 244 -33.21 -12.68 16.84
C VAL A 244 -32.33 -13.76 16.19
N TYR A 245 -32.92 -14.66 15.38
CA TYR A 245 -32.19 -15.63 14.57
C TYR A 245 -31.22 -14.99 13.55
N ASP A 246 -31.54 -13.80 13.05
CA ASP A 246 -30.65 -13.06 12.16
C ASP A 246 -29.42 -12.53 12.93
N MET A 247 -29.57 -12.25 14.24
CA MET A 247 -28.47 -11.73 15.06
C MET A 247 -27.43 -12.81 15.37
N THR A 248 -27.87 -14.03 15.69
CA THR A 248 -26.96 -15.16 15.92
C THR A 248 -26.26 -15.58 14.61
N GLU A 249 -26.97 -15.58 13.48
CA GLU A 249 -26.36 -15.80 12.16
C GLU A 249 -25.32 -14.73 11.83
N ILE A 250 -25.64 -13.44 12.02
CA ILE A 250 -24.71 -12.34 11.75
C ILE A 250 -23.46 -12.45 12.64
N LEU A 251 -23.64 -12.72 13.93
CA LEU A 251 -22.52 -12.87 14.84
C LEU A 251 -21.65 -14.06 14.44
N LEU A 252 -22.23 -15.27 14.39
CA LEU A 252 -21.47 -16.52 14.24
C LEU A 252 -20.94 -16.75 12.82
N LEU A 253 -21.70 -16.42 11.78
CA LEU A 253 -21.32 -16.74 10.40
C LEU A 253 -20.69 -15.57 9.65
N ARG A 254 -21.03 -14.32 10.01
CA ARG A 254 -20.55 -13.14 9.27
C ARG A 254 -19.47 -12.35 10.00
N ALA A 255 -19.61 -12.14 11.31
CA ALA A 255 -18.68 -11.32 12.08
C ALA A 255 -17.51 -12.15 12.67
N MET A 256 -17.79 -13.31 13.25
CA MET A 256 -16.78 -14.16 13.91
C MET A 256 -15.57 -14.50 13.03
N PRO A 257 -15.68 -14.82 11.73
CA PRO A 257 -14.51 -15.11 10.90
C PRO A 257 -13.51 -13.95 10.86
N PHE A 258 -13.99 -12.70 10.83
CA PHE A 258 -13.13 -11.52 10.83
C PHE A 258 -12.53 -11.23 12.20
N MET A 259 -13.25 -11.55 13.28
CA MET A 259 -12.70 -11.46 14.64
C MET A 259 -11.58 -12.48 14.85
N ILE A 260 -11.80 -13.75 14.46
CA ILE A 260 -10.77 -14.81 14.51
C ILE A 260 -9.58 -14.42 13.65
N GLY A 261 -9.83 -13.96 12.42
CA GLY A 261 -8.78 -13.43 11.55
C GLY A 261 -7.99 -12.29 12.19
N GLY A 262 -8.67 -11.37 12.87
CA GLY A 262 -8.05 -10.30 13.64
C GLY A 262 -7.17 -10.80 14.79
N VAL A 263 -7.58 -11.84 15.51
CA VAL A 263 -6.75 -12.47 16.55
C VAL A 263 -5.51 -13.11 15.92
N VAL A 264 -5.67 -13.90 14.86
CA VAL A 264 -4.55 -14.53 14.14
C VAL A 264 -3.53 -13.49 13.65
N LEU A 265 -4.02 -12.41 13.02
CA LEU A 265 -3.18 -11.31 12.55
C LEU A 265 -2.52 -10.54 13.69
N GLY A 266 -3.26 -10.26 14.77
CA GLY A 266 -2.74 -9.59 15.96
C GLY A 266 -1.63 -10.40 16.65
N THR A 267 -1.81 -11.72 16.80
CA THR A 267 -0.77 -12.61 17.33
C THR A 267 0.46 -12.63 16.43
N ALA A 268 0.27 -12.72 15.11
CA ALA A 268 1.39 -12.72 14.18
C ALA A 268 2.14 -11.37 14.16
N LEU A 269 1.44 -10.25 14.32
CA LEU A 269 2.02 -8.92 14.46
C LEU A 269 2.82 -8.77 15.77
N LEU A 270 2.33 -9.35 16.88
CA LEU A 270 3.05 -9.35 18.15
C LEU A 270 4.36 -10.17 18.06
N LEU A 271 4.27 -11.36 17.48
CA LEU A 271 5.42 -12.28 17.32
C LEU A 271 6.41 -11.85 16.22
N SER A 272 6.10 -10.83 15.43
CA SER A 272 7.09 -10.21 14.54
C SER A 272 8.05 -9.28 15.28
N HIS A 273 7.76 -8.95 16.54
CA HIS A 273 8.53 -8.03 17.40
C HIS A 273 8.80 -6.65 16.76
N SER A 274 7.98 -6.24 15.79
CA SER A 274 8.12 -4.93 15.14
C SER A 274 7.33 -3.85 15.89
N ARG A 275 8.01 -3.15 16.83
CA ARG A 275 7.44 -2.02 17.58
C ARG A 275 6.83 -0.95 16.67
N GLY A 276 7.56 -0.59 15.61
CA GLY A 276 7.12 0.41 14.64
C GLY A 276 5.86 -0.01 13.90
N ALA A 277 5.73 -1.29 13.53
CA ALA A 277 4.54 -1.80 12.86
C ALA A 277 3.35 -1.94 13.83
N PHE A 278 3.60 -2.35 15.07
CA PHE A 278 2.56 -2.44 16.10
C PHE A 278 1.94 -1.08 16.40
N LEU A 279 2.78 -0.06 16.67
CA LEU A 279 2.31 1.30 16.99
C LEU A 279 1.60 1.97 15.80
N SER A 280 2.13 1.81 14.59
CA SER A 280 1.50 2.35 13.38
C SER A 280 0.17 1.66 13.06
N THR A 281 0.07 0.34 13.31
CA THR A 281 -1.20 -0.40 13.21
C THR A 281 -2.21 0.10 14.22
N GLY A 282 -1.79 0.35 15.47
CA GLY A 282 -2.63 0.98 16.49
C GLY A 282 -3.17 2.33 16.02
N ALA A 283 -2.31 3.20 15.47
CA ALA A 283 -2.73 4.48 14.89
C ALA A 283 -3.70 4.31 13.71
N GLY A 284 -3.46 3.34 12.82
CA GLY A 284 -4.39 2.99 11.74
C GLY A 284 -5.76 2.56 12.26
N ILE A 285 -5.82 1.73 13.31
CA ILE A 285 -7.09 1.33 13.93
C ILE A 285 -7.77 2.52 14.62
N LEU A 286 -7.03 3.43 15.25
CA LEU A 286 -7.61 4.66 15.81
C LEU A 286 -8.23 5.55 14.72
N VAL A 287 -7.58 5.69 13.57
CA VAL A 287 -8.15 6.38 12.39
C VAL A 287 -9.41 5.66 11.89
N LEU A 288 -9.39 4.32 11.85
CA LEU A 288 -10.58 3.53 11.50
C LEU A 288 -11.73 3.79 12.47
N MET A 289 -11.46 3.74 13.79
CA MET A 289 -12.47 3.98 14.81
C MET A 289 -13.04 5.40 14.72
N ALA A 290 -12.18 6.40 14.54
CA ALA A 290 -12.60 7.79 14.34
C ALA A 290 -13.49 7.92 13.08
N ALA A 291 -13.08 7.29 11.97
CA ALA A 291 -13.85 7.30 10.73
C ALA A 291 -15.22 6.64 10.88
N VAL A 292 -15.27 5.46 11.49
CA VAL A 292 -16.49 4.70 11.69
C VAL A 292 -17.40 5.40 12.74
N MET A 293 -16.84 6.10 13.73
CA MET A 293 -17.60 6.95 14.66
C MET A 293 -18.20 8.18 13.98
N MET A 294 -17.43 8.89 13.14
CA MET A 294 -17.93 10.03 12.35
C MET A 294 -19.07 9.61 11.42
N SER A 295 -19.00 8.39 10.88
CA SER A 295 -20.07 7.81 10.06
C SER A 295 -21.28 7.28 10.86
N ARG A 296 -21.26 7.39 12.21
CA ARG A 296 -22.27 6.84 13.14
C ARG A 296 -22.50 5.33 12.99
N LEU A 297 -21.50 4.61 12.54
CA LEU A 297 -21.54 3.14 12.37
C LEU A 297 -21.25 2.40 13.69
N VAL A 298 -20.50 2.99 14.64
CA VAL A 298 -20.30 2.45 16.01
C VAL A 298 -20.62 3.50 17.08
N ARG A 299 -20.94 3.03 18.28
CA ARG A 299 -21.13 3.87 19.47
C ARG A 299 -19.76 4.36 19.99
N PRO A 300 -19.65 5.61 20.49
CA PRO A 300 -18.40 6.16 21.03
C PRO A 300 -17.74 5.29 22.13
N ARG A 301 -18.56 4.64 22.98
CA ARG A 301 -18.06 3.73 24.03
C ARG A 301 -17.25 2.55 23.47
N THR A 302 -17.66 1.99 22.33
CA THR A 302 -16.94 0.88 21.68
C THR A 302 -15.59 1.35 21.15
N ALA A 303 -15.54 2.54 20.54
CA ALA A 303 -14.29 3.13 20.08
C ALA A 303 -13.31 3.40 21.24
N LEU A 304 -13.81 3.90 22.37
CA LEU A 304 -13.02 4.11 23.59
C LEU A 304 -12.45 2.79 24.14
N LEU A 305 -13.27 1.73 24.20
CA LEU A 305 -12.81 0.41 24.67
C LEU A 305 -11.73 -0.18 23.76
N VAL A 306 -11.91 -0.11 22.44
CA VAL A 306 -10.90 -0.57 21.47
C VAL A 306 -9.61 0.25 21.63
N GLY A 307 -9.71 1.57 21.76
CA GLY A 307 -8.56 2.43 22.01
C GLY A 307 -7.82 2.09 23.30
N LEU A 308 -8.54 1.80 24.38
CA LEU A 308 -7.97 1.36 25.65
C LEU A 308 -7.25 0.01 25.50
N VAL A 309 -7.85 -0.97 24.82
CA VAL A 309 -7.22 -2.28 24.57
C VAL A 309 -5.93 -2.12 23.78
N ILE A 310 -5.92 -1.29 22.73
CA ILE A 310 -4.73 -1.00 21.94
C ILE A 310 -3.65 -0.32 22.80
N ALA A 311 -4.03 0.63 23.65
CA ALA A 311 -3.10 1.31 24.54
C ALA A 311 -2.47 0.34 25.54
N VAL A 312 -3.28 -0.51 26.20
CA VAL A 312 -2.80 -1.53 27.14
C VAL A 312 -1.90 -2.55 26.46
N ALA A 313 -2.32 -3.07 25.30
CA ALA A 313 -1.50 -3.98 24.50
C ALA A 313 -0.19 -3.32 24.08
N GLY A 314 -0.21 -2.04 23.67
CA GLY A 314 0.98 -1.27 23.36
C GLY A 314 1.92 -1.12 24.55
N THR A 315 1.40 -0.79 25.74
CA THR A 315 2.23 -0.75 26.95
C THR A 315 2.83 -2.10 27.30
N ALA A 316 2.09 -3.20 27.09
CA ALA A 316 2.60 -4.55 27.33
C ALA A 316 3.72 -4.92 26.35
N VAL A 317 3.57 -4.63 25.06
CA VAL A 317 4.61 -4.87 24.04
C VAL A 317 5.88 -4.06 24.33
N LEU A 318 5.71 -2.80 24.71
CA LEU A 318 6.83 -1.95 25.12
C LEU A 318 7.51 -2.47 26.40
N GLY A 319 6.74 -2.99 27.36
CA GLY A 319 7.24 -3.54 28.63
C GLY A 319 7.91 -4.92 28.51
N MET A 320 7.37 -5.84 27.70
CA MET A 320 7.95 -7.17 27.46
C MET A 320 9.33 -7.12 26.80
N SER A 321 9.64 -6.01 26.14
CA SER A 321 10.97 -5.75 25.58
C SER A 321 12.03 -5.40 26.65
N GLY A 322 11.62 -5.19 27.91
CA GLY A 322 12.48 -4.72 29.00
C GLY A 322 12.96 -5.78 30.00
N ASP A 323 12.53 -7.05 29.90
CA ASP A 323 12.84 -8.05 30.94
C ASP A 323 14.19 -8.77 30.74
N GLY A 324 15.17 -8.34 31.55
CA GLY A 324 16.21 -9.10 32.28
C GLY A 324 17.20 -10.03 31.58
N THR A 325 16.77 -10.88 30.65
CA THR A 325 17.63 -11.89 29.98
C THR A 325 17.78 -11.59 28.49
N PHE A 326 16.76 -10.97 27.89
CA PHE A 326 16.81 -10.36 26.56
C PHE A 326 17.50 -8.98 26.55
N SER A 327 17.61 -8.33 27.71
CA SER A 327 18.19 -6.98 27.86
C SER A 327 19.63 -6.88 27.37
N ARG A 328 20.47 -7.90 27.48
CA ARG A 328 21.89 -7.80 27.07
C ARG A 328 22.12 -7.85 25.55
N LEU A 329 21.31 -8.60 24.81
CA LEU A 329 21.35 -8.61 23.34
C LEU A 329 20.51 -7.47 22.76
N ALA A 330 19.36 -7.16 23.37
CA ALA A 330 18.50 -6.06 22.96
C ALA A 330 19.09 -4.68 23.28
N ASP A 331 19.78 -4.47 24.42
CA ASP A 331 20.42 -3.18 24.72
C ASP A 331 21.52 -2.84 23.71
N THR A 332 22.26 -3.84 23.21
CA THR A 332 23.31 -3.61 22.20
C THR A 332 22.71 -3.26 20.83
N ASP A 333 21.62 -3.92 20.42
CA ASP A 333 20.95 -3.69 19.13
C ASP A 333 20.04 -2.43 19.16
N ILE A 334 19.43 -2.11 20.31
CA ILE A 334 18.56 -0.94 20.50
C ILE A 334 19.39 0.34 20.70
N GLN A 335 20.44 0.31 21.53
CA GLN A 335 21.26 1.51 21.75
C GLN A 335 22.08 1.86 20.51
N ASN A 336 22.57 0.88 19.75
CA ASN A 336 23.25 1.13 18.49
C ASN A 336 22.25 1.41 17.36
N GLY A 337 21.14 0.69 17.27
CA GLY A 337 20.14 0.87 16.22
C GLY A 337 19.39 2.21 16.26
N ASP A 338 19.01 2.70 17.45
CA ASP A 338 18.32 4.00 17.56
C ASP A 338 19.30 5.19 17.38
N LYS A 339 20.58 5.05 17.80
CA LYS A 339 21.63 6.03 17.51
C LYS A 339 22.01 6.04 16.02
N ASP A 340 22.21 4.86 15.42
CA ASP A 340 22.52 4.71 13.99
C ASP A 340 21.37 5.27 13.13
N ARG A 341 20.11 5.15 13.55
CA ARG A 341 18.96 5.77 12.86
C ARG A 341 18.97 7.30 12.92
N ALA A 342 19.23 7.87 14.10
CA ALA A 342 19.31 9.33 14.24
C ALA A 342 20.43 9.90 13.37
N GLU A 343 21.58 9.21 13.33
CA GLU A 343 22.71 9.59 12.49
C GLU A 343 22.43 9.38 11.00
N LEU A 344 21.81 8.26 10.63
CA LEU A 344 21.33 7.99 9.28
C LEU A 344 20.41 9.12 8.76
N TYR A 345 19.50 9.62 9.61
CA TYR A 345 18.62 10.73 9.25
C TYR A 345 19.38 12.04 9.10
N ARG A 346 20.38 12.31 9.96
CA ARG A 346 21.24 13.49 9.84
C ARG A 346 22.01 13.47 8.52
N ILE A 347 22.61 12.33 8.16
CA ILE A 347 23.35 12.15 6.92
C ILE A 347 22.41 12.27 5.70
N ALA A 348 21.21 11.69 5.76
CA ALA A 348 20.22 11.84 4.70
C ALA A 348 19.78 13.30 4.51
N LEU A 349 19.60 14.05 5.61
CA LEU A 349 19.28 15.49 5.56
C LEU A 349 20.42 16.31 4.96
N GLN A 350 21.68 15.95 5.23
CA GLN A 350 22.84 16.58 4.60
C GLN A 350 22.83 16.33 3.09
N ALA A 351 22.61 15.09 2.64
CA ALA A 351 22.48 14.79 1.22
C ALA A 351 21.33 15.57 0.57
N ILE A 352 20.16 15.65 1.21
CA ILE A 352 19.04 16.50 0.73
C ILE A 352 19.47 17.97 0.61
N GLY A 353 20.30 18.47 1.53
CA GLY A 353 20.83 19.83 1.52
C GLY A 353 21.73 20.14 0.32
N ASP A 354 22.45 19.15 -0.20
CA ASP A 354 23.34 19.31 -1.36
C ASP A 354 22.59 19.31 -2.70
N ALA A 355 21.47 18.60 -2.80
CA ALA A 355 20.65 18.52 -4.01
C ALA A 355 19.13 18.72 -3.73
N PRO A 356 18.70 19.83 -3.11
CA PRO A 356 17.33 19.97 -2.59
C PRO A 356 16.27 20.07 -3.68
N LEU A 357 16.64 20.62 -4.85
CA LEU A 357 15.72 20.77 -5.98
C LEU A 357 15.74 19.55 -6.89
N THR A 358 16.94 19.02 -7.15
CA THR A 358 17.12 17.99 -8.17
C THR A 358 17.04 16.58 -7.63
N GLY A 359 17.38 16.36 -6.36
CA GLY A 359 17.62 15.01 -5.81
C GLY A 359 18.84 14.31 -6.44
N HIS A 360 19.01 13.04 -6.09
CA HIS A 360 20.13 12.18 -6.55
C HIS A 360 19.71 11.11 -7.57
N GLY A 361 18.45 11.15 -8.01
CA GLY A 361 17.84 10.13 -8.85
C GLY A 361 16.87 9.26 -8.06
N ILE A 362 15.68 9.05 -8.58
CA ILE A 362 14.72 8.16 -7.93
C ILE A 362 15.27 6.74 -7.77
N GLY A 363 15.06 6.12 -6.60
CA GLY A 363 15.51 4.77 -6.29
C GLY A 363 17.02 4.59 -6.14
N THR A 364 17.80 5.67 -6.09
CA THR A 364 19.26 5.60 -5.99
C THR A 364 19.79 5.84 -4.59
N PHE A 365 18.93 5.98 -3.57
CA PHE A 365 19.32 6.18 -2.17
C PHE A 365 20.57 5.39 -1.76
N ALA A 366 20.56 4.06 -1.91
CA ALA A 366 21.68 3.21 -1.49
C ALA A 366 23.01 3.50 -2.24
N ALA A 367 22.93 3.95 -3.51
CA ALA A 367 24.09 4.35 -4.29
C ALA A 367 24.57 5.74 -3.87
N ALA A 368 23.66 6.69 -3.72
CA ALA A 368 23.96 8.06 -3.34
C ALA A 368 24.51 8.14 -1.91
N PHE A 369 23.87 7.45 -0.97
CA PHE A 369 24.23 7.42 0.44
C PHE A 369 25.65 6.91 0.70
N ARG A 370 26.22 6.06 -0.16
CA ARG A 370 27.59 5.56 -0.02
C ARG A 370 28.64 6.67 0.01
N MET A 371 28.41 7.78 -0.69
CA MET A 371 29.32 8.92 -0.69
C MET A 371 29.25 9.72 0.61
N TYR A 372 28.08 9.71 1.25
CA TYR A 372 27.80 10.42 2.49
C TYR A 372 28.09 9.58 3.73
N ARG A 373 28.40 8.30 3.58
CA ARG A 373 28.59 7.40 4.70
C ARG A 373 29.81 7.82 5.52
N GLU A 374 29.53 8.25 6.74
CA GLU A 374 30.55 8.60 7.73
C GLU A 374 30.90 7.40 8.62
N THR A 375 32.07 7.48 9.28
CA THR A 375 32.51 6.48 10.29
C THR A 375 31.68 6.51 11.58
N SER A 376 30.76 7.48 11.72
CA SER A 376 29.80 7.57 12.82
C SER A 376 28.75 6.46 12.80
N LEU A 377 28.54 5.80 11.67
CA LEU A 377 27.65 4.63 11.57
C LEU A 377 28.39 3.36 12.00
N SER A 378 27.89 2.76 13.09
CA SER A 378 28.56 1.70 13.85
C SER A 378 28.69 0.39 13.07
N ALA A 379 27.72 0.08 12.21
CA ALA A 379 27.67 -1.18 11.48
C ALA A 379 28.43 -1.10 10.14
N PRO A 380 29.34 -2.04 9.80
CA PRO A 380 30.00 -2.14 8.50
C PRO A 380 29.09 -2.73 7.41
N THR A 381 27.78 -2.51 7.49
CA THR A 381 26.77 -3.03 6.57
C THR A 381 26.45 -2.03 5.45
N VAL A 382 25.88 -2.51 4.34
CA VAL A 382 25.30 -1.65 3.31
C VAL A 382 23.92 -1.22 3.78
N TRP A 383 23.68 0.08 3.82
CA TRP A 383 22.37 0.66 4.14
C TRP A 383 21.57 0.81 2.84
N ASP A 384 20.68 -0.15 2.58
CA ASP A 384 19.88 -0.18 1.35
C ASP A 384 18.74 0.85 1.35
N TYR A 385 18.35 1.34 2.53
CA TYR A 385 17.23 2.28 2.73
C TYR A 385 17.52 3.28 3.85
N ALA A 386 16.85 4.44 3.80
CA ALA A 386 16.97 5.48 4.83
C ALA A 386 16.28 5.11 6.15
N HIS A 387 15.49 4.02 6.17
CA HIS A 387 14.52 3.72 7.25
C HIS A 387 13.55 4.88 7.54
N ASN A 388 13.42 5.81 6.60
CA ASN A 388 12.42 6.86 6.59
C ASN A 388 12.07 7.14 5.14
N VAL A 389 10.91 6.63 4.70
CA VAL A 389 10.46 6.72 3.31
C VAL A 389 10.30 8.18 2.88
N HIS A 390 9.97 9.09 3.81
CA HIS A 390 9.78 10.49 3.49
C HIS A 390 11.10 11.21 3.19
N LEU A 391 12.14 10.95 4.01
CA LEU A 391 13.48 11.45 3.75
C LEU A 391 14.06 10.84 2.47
N GLU A 392 13.85 9.54 2.26
CA GLU A 392 14.34 8.86 1.07
C GLU A 392 13.74 9.45 -0.20
N MET A 393 12.41 9.63 -0.25
CA MET A 393 11.76 10.26 -1.40
C MET A 393 12.24 11.71 -1.64
N ALA A 394 12.52 12.47 -0.58
CA ALA A 394 13.07 13.81 -0.70
C ALA A 394 14.50 13.81 -1.26
N MET A 395 15.34 12.88 -0.82
CA MET A 395 16.72 12.72 -1.29
C MET A 395 16.78 12.25 -2.74
N ASP A 396 15.91 11.30 -3.10
CA ASP A 396 15.81 10.68 -4.42
C ASP A 396 15.28 11.64 -5.48
N LEU A 397 14.09 12.23 -5.26
CA LEU A 397 13.39 13.05 -6.25
C LEU A 397 13.73 14.55 -6.16
N GLY A 398 14.28 15.00 -5.04
CA GLY A 398 14.28 16.42 -4.67
C GLY A 398 12.93 16.85 -4.08
N LEU A 399 12.95 17.91 -3.29
CA LEU A 399 11.79 18.41 -2.56
C LEU A 399 10.60 18.76 -3.48
N PRO A 400 10.76 19.45 -4.62
CA PRO A 400 9.61 19.82 -5.45
C PRO A 400 8.83 18.62 -5.98
N ALA A 401 9.51 17.62 -6.53
CA ALA A 401 8.88 16.42 -7.07
C ALA A 401 8.35 15.49 -5.97
N ALA A 402 9.05 15.38 -4.84
CA ALA A 402 8.55 14.66 -3.67
C ALA A 402 7.25 15.29 -3.12
N ILE A 403 7.23 16.62 -2.95
CA ILE A 403 6.02 17.36 -2.52
C ILE A 403 4.87 17.13 -3.49
N LEU A 404 5.13 17.18 -4.81
CA LEU A 404 4.12 16.95 -5.83
C LEU A 404 3.52 15.54 -5.73
N LEU A 405 4.36 14.53 -5.52
CA LEU A 405 3.91 13.16 -5.27
C LEU A 405 3.01 13.08 -4.02
N TYR A 406 3.40 13.74 -2.91
CA TYR A 406 2.59 13.80 -1.69
C TYR A 406 1.28 14.57 -1.86
N ILE A 407 1.22 15.61 -2.71
CA ILE A 407 -0.03 16.29 -3.07
C ILE A 407 -0.98 15.33 -3.78
N GLY A 408 -0.46 14.46 -4.65
CA GLY A 408 -1.23 13.37 -5.27
C GLY A 408 -1.85 12.44 -4.22
N PHE A 409 -1.05 11.95 -3.28
CA PHE A 409 -1.54 11.13 -2.15
C PHE A 409 -2.57 11.88 -1.28
N ALA A 410 -2.28 13.12 -0.90
CA ALA A 410 -3.16 13.94 -0.08
C ALA A 410 -4.50 14.20 -0.79
N THR A 411 -4.51 14.33 -2.12
CA THR A 411 -5.73 14.47 -2.92
C THR A 411 -6.58 13.20 -2.85
N ILE A 412 -5.98 12.01 -2.98
CA ILE A 412 -6.68 10.72 -2.82
C ILE A 412 -7.31 10.62 -1.42
N LEU A 413 -6.54 10.96 -0.38
CA LEU A 413 -7.01 10.92 1.01
C LEU A 413 -8.10 11.96 1.26
N GLY A 414 -7.98 13.17 0.70
CA GLY A 414 -9.00 14.21 0.77
C GLY A 414 -10.32 13.79 0.12
N VAL A 415 -10.25 13.08 -1.01
CA VAL A 415 -11.44 12.48 -1.65
C VAL A 415 -12.04 11.39 -0.76
N CYS A 416 -11.23 10.52 -0.17
CA CYS A 416 -11.70 9.50 0.77
C CYS A 416 -12.36 10.11 2.01
N LEU A 417 -11.76 11.14 2.60
CA LEU A 417 -12.32 11.87 3.74
C LEU A 417 -13.64 12.56 3.37
N ARG A 418 -13.71 13.22 2.21
CA ARG A 418 -14.95 13.80 1.70
C ARG A 418 -16.03 12.73 1.49
N GLY A 419 -15.68 11.58 0.93
CA GLY A 419 -16.55 10.43 0.75
C GLY A 419 -17.07 9.90 2.08
N LEU A 420 -16.19 9.76 3.07
CA LEU A 420 -16.53 9.35 4.43
C LEU A 420 -17.53 10.30 5.09
N LEU A 421 -17.32 11.62 4.99
CA LEU A 421 -18.15 12.64 5.64
C LEU A 421 -19.48 12.91 4.93
N ARG A 422 -19.50 12.85 3.59
CA ARG A 422 -20.69 13.24 2.79
C ARG A 422 -21.58 12.08 2.39
N ARG A 423 -21.13 10.83 2.49
CA ARG A 423 -21.93 9.64 2.17
C ARG A 423 -22.67 9.12 3.39
N ARG A 424 -23.73 8.35 3.14
CA ARG A 424 -24.49 7.60 4.16
C ARG A 424 -24.46 6.08 3.91
N ARG A 425 -23.61 5.63 2.98
CA ARG A 425 -23.51 4.24 2.54
C ARG A 425 -22.08 3.94 2.09
N ASP A 426 -21.62 2.73 2.41
CA ASP A 426 -20.34 2.16 1.98
C ASP A 426 -19.11 2.95 2.47
N GLN A 427 -19.27 3.63 3.61
CA GLN A 427 -18.24 4.42 4.28
C GLN A 427 -17.05 3.59 4.82
N VAL A 428 -17.21 2.27 4.94
CA VAL A 428 -16.15 1.37 5.39
C VAL A 428 -14.93 1.40 4.45
N TYR A 429 -15.15 1.53 3.14
CA TYR A 429 -14.09 1.50 2.15
C TYR A 429 -13.17 2.72 2.18
N PRO A 430 -13.68 3.98 2.14
CA PRO A 430 -12.83 5.15 2.36
C PRO A 430 -12.22 5.18 3.78
N ALA A 431 -12.91 4.64 4.80
CA ALA A 431 -12.34 4.52 6.14
C ALA A 431 -11.11 3.60 6.17
N VAL A 432 -11.18 2.43 5.53
CA VAL A 432 -10.03 1.51 5.38
C VAL A 432 -8.88 2.18 4.64
N ALA A 433 -9.15 2.88 3.53
CA ALA A 433 -8.11 3.59 2.77
C ALA A 433 -7.38 4.64 3.63
N LEU A 434 -8.11 5.46 4.39
CA LEU A 434 -7.52 6.44 5.33
C LEU A 434 -6.71 5.75 6.44
N SER A 435 -7.20 4.63 6.96
CA SER A 435 -6.59 3.89 8.07
C SER A 435 -5.29 3.22 7.66
N VAL A 436 -5.28 2.57 6.48
CA VAL A 436 -4.08 1.92 5.93
C VAL A 436 -3.06 2.95 5.47
N ALA A 437 -3.50 4.09 4.92
CA ALA A 437 -2.60 5.20 4.60
C ALA A 437 -1.94 5.79 5.86
N ALA A 438 -2.70 5.96 6.94
CA ALA A 438 -2.15 6.40 8.23
C ALA A 438 -1.16 5.39 8.80
N LEU A 439 -1.47 4.09 8.77
CA LEU A 439 -0.56 3.03 9.20
C LEU A 439 0.75 3.08 8.42
N ILE A 440 0.68 3.00 7.09
CA ILE A 440 1.89 2.92 6.25
C ILE A 440 2.67 4.22 6.24
N GLY A 441 1.99 5.37 6.26
CA GLY A 441 2.64 6.68 6.36
C GLY A 441 3.38 6.85 7.68
N LEU A 442 2.74 6.54 8.82
CA LEU A 442 3.40 6.65 10.13
C LEU A 442 4.52 5.63 10.31
N HIS A 443 4.34 4.41 9.80
CA HIS A 443 5.41 3.42 9.80
C HIS A 443 6.59 3.87 8.92
N GLY A 444 6.30 4.57 7.81
CA GLY A 444 7.27 5.17 6.90
C GLY A 444 8.19 6.22 7.53
N LEU A 445 7.87 6.74 8.73
CA LEU A 445 8.76 7.64 9.48
C LEU A 445 9.91 6.90 10.19
N VAL A 446 9.78 5.59 10.40
CA VAL A 446 10.70 4.78 11.20
C VAL A 446 11.18 3.50 10.50
N ASP A 447 10.62 3.18 9.34
CA ASP A 447 11.01 2.03 8.53
C ASP A 447 10.72 2.24 7.03
N PHE A 448 11.32 1.41 6.18
CA PHE A 448 11.19 1.46 4.72
C PHE A 448 10.08 0.54 4.17
N SER A 449 9.33 -0.14 5.02
CA SER A 449 8.37 -1.19 4.63
C SER A 449 7.40 -0.80 3.50
N ALA A 450 7.02 0.47 3.36
CA ALA A 450 6.18 0.95 2.24
C ALA A 450 6.82 0.71 0.85
N GLN A 451 8.15 0.55 0.79
CA GLN A 451 8.89 0.27 -0.43
C GLN A 451 8.87 -1.20 -0.85
N MET A 452 8.46 -2.11 0.05
CA MET A 452 8.29 -3.52 -0.29
C MET A 452 7.14 -3.65 -1.30
N PRO A 453 7.35 -4.25 -2.49
CA PRO A 453 6.36 -4.21 -3.55
C PRO A 453 4.99 -4.78 -3.16
N ALA A 454 4.94 -5.85 -2.37
CA ALA A 454 3.68 -6.41 -1.88
C ALA A 454 2.85 -5.41 -1.04
N ILE A 455 3.53 -4.61 -0.21
CA ILE A 455 2.90 -3.61 0.65
C ILE A 455 2.43 -2.43 -0.19
N ALA A 456 3.28 -1.91 -1.09
CA ALA A 456 2.94 -0.82 -1.99
C ALA A 456 1.74 -1.16 -2.89
N LEU A 457 1.71 -2.37 -3.47
CA LEU A 457 0.60 -2.85 -4.29
C LEU A 457 -0.70 -2.93 -3.50
N THR A 458 -0.65 -3.50 -2.29
CA THR A 458 -1.82 -3.63 -1.42
C THR A 458 -2.34 -2.27 -0.98
N LEU A 459 -1.45 -1.34 -0.61
CA LEU A 459 -1.79 0.05 -0.30
C LEU A 459 -2.47 0.72 -1.50
N SER A 460 -1.84 0.70 -2.67
CA SER A 460 -2.39 1.29 -3.90
C SER A 460 -3.76 0.72 -4.26
N PHE A 461 -3.94 -0.59 -4.12
CA PHE A 461 -5.20 -1.25 -4.37
C PHE A 461 -6.30 -0.78 -3.40
N LEU A 462 -6.00 -0.71 -2.10
CA LEU A 462 -6.96 -0.24 -1.08
C LEU A 462 -7.27 1.25 -1.21
N LEU A 463 -6.29 2.07 -1.60
CA LEU A 463 -6.50 3.49 -1.93
C LEU A 463 -7.42 3.65 -3.13
N GLY A 464 -7.21 2.88 -4.20
CA GLY A 464 -8.07 2.89 -5.39
C GLY A 464 -9.50 2.44 -5.07
N LEU A 465 -9.64 1.39 -4.26
CA LEU A 465 -10.92 0.91 -3.74
C LEU A 465 -11.65 1.98 -2.90
N GLY A 466 -10.95 2.64 -1.98
CA GLY A 466 -11.51 3.72 -1.16
C GLY A 466 -11.91 4.93 -1.99
N PHE A 467 -11.07 5.31 -2.95
CA PHE A 467 -11.36 6.37 -3.91
C PHE A 467 -12.62 6.07 -4.72
N ALA A 468 -12.73 4.88 -5.32
CA ALA A 468 -13.90 4.45 -6.11
C ALA A 468 -15.20 4.57 -5.32
N GLN A 469 -15.15 4.17 -4.04
CA GLN A 469 -16.30 4.16 -3.13
C GLN A 469 -16.57 5.51 -2.46
N SER A 470 -15.84 6.57 -2.82
CA SER A 470 -16.04 7.92 -2.28
C SER A 470 -17.07 8.77 -3.05
N TRP A 471 -17.47 8.33 -4.25
CA TRP A 471 -18.33 9.09 -5.18
C TRP A 471 -19.77 8.58 -5.26
N ARG A 472 -20.79 9.45 -5.28
CA ARG A 472 -22.20 9.01 -5.32
C ARG A 472 -22.52 8.36 -6.66
N THR A 473 -23.53 7.49 -6.68
CA THR A 473 -23.99 6.83 -7.93
C THR A 473 -24.50 7.85 -8.95
N SER A 474 -25.04 8.99 -8.50
CA SER A 474 -25.48 10.11 -9.35
C SER A 474 -24.32 10.89 -9.98
N ASP A 475 -23.11 10.84 -9.41
CA ASP A 475 -22.03 11.73 -9.83
C ASP A 475 -21.41 11.28 -11.18
N GLY A 476 -21.60 10.01 -11.58
CA GLY A 476 -21.09 9.46 -12.85
C GLY A 476 -22.14 9.30 -13.95
N GLY A 477 -23.29 9.98 -13.85
CA GLY A 477 -24.44 9.81 -14.74
C GLY A 477 -24.67 10.93 -15.76
N ASN A 478 -23.77 11.92 -15.87
CA ASN A 478 -23.85 12.98 -16.86
C ASN A 478 -22.61 12.92 -17.77
N GLU A 479 -22.55 11.92 -18.65
CA GLU A 479 -21.85 11.99 -19.93
C GLU A 479 -22.70 11.30 -21.00
#